data_AF-A0AAU9PFS2-F1
#
_entry.id   AF-A0AAU9PFS2-F1
#
_cell.length_a   1.000
_cell.length_b   1.000
_cell.length_c   1.000
_cell.angle_alpha   90.00
_cell.angle_beta   90.00
_cell.angle_gamma   90.00
#
_symmetry.space_group_name_H-M   'P 1'
#
loop_
_entity.id
_entity.type
_entity.pdbx_description
1 polymer ?
#
loop_
_entity_poly.entity_id
_entity_poly.type
_entity_poly.pdbx_seq_one_letter_code
_entity_poly.pdbx_strand_id
1 'polypeptide(L)'
;MSYSCLEVFELPMVLPSLQILNLKDSHKLLEIHNISRLPNLETLILWNCHSLVHVCETIRLLNSLALLNMTGCEKLWKNSWKMQNTNPLKELKVSTSDEQVTGQSTFSLPPSLQQLFLNDCYLQSTDSSPLSFSIQSFLH
;
A
#
# COMPACT_ATOMS: atom_id res chain seq x y z
N MET A 1 13.75 22.41 10.77
CA MET A 1 12.85 21.24 10.64
C MET A 1 13.70 20.08 10.14
N SER A 2 14.06 19.13 11.01
CA SER A 2 14.78 17.92 10.61
C SER A 2 13.76 16.88 10.15
N TYR A 3 13.66 16.65 8.85
CA TYR A 3 12.82 15.57 8.33
C TYR A 3 13.50 14.22 8.58
N SER A 4 12.70 13.17 8.76
CA SER A 4 13.22 11.82 8.89
C SER A 4 14.01 11.44 7.64
N CYS A 5 15.22 10.88 7.83
CA CYS A 5 16.02 10.32 6.73
C CYS A 5 15.64 8.87 6.38
N LEU A 6 14.52 8.39 6.93
CA LEU A 6 14.03 7.04 6.71
C LEU A 6 13.58 6.88 5.25
N GLU A 7 14.28 6.03 4.51
CA GLU A 7 13.93 5.70 3.11
C GLU A 7 13.09 4.42 3.03
N VAL A 8 13.39 3.42 3.87
CA VAL A 8 12.64 2.16 3.94
C VAL A 8 12.26 1.91 5.39
N PHE A 9 10.98 1.62 5.64
CA PHE A 9 10.52 1.18 6.95
C PHE A 9 10.30 -0.34 6.94
N GLU A 10 11.17 -1.08 7.61
CA GLU A 10 11.04 -2.53 7.76
C GLU A 10 10.72 -2.87 9.22
N LEU A 11 9.69 -3.69 9.42
CA LEU A 11 9.36 -4.21 10.75
C LEU A 11 10.22 -5.44 11.08
N PRO A 12 11.15 -5.37 12.07
CA PRO A 12 12.08 -6.46 12.35
C PRO A 12 11.44 -7.62 13.13
N MET A 13 10.28 -7.40 13.76
CA MET A 13 9.58 -8.40 14.56
C MET A 13 8.07 -8.14 14.57
N VAL A 14 7.30 -9.11 15.07
CA VAL A 14 5.85 -8.97 15.26
C VAL A 14 5.58 -8.07 16.46
N LEU A 15 4.73 -7.06 16.29
CA LEU A 15 4.31 -6.16 17.36
C LEU A 15 2.82 -6.38 17.64
N PRO A 16 2.46 -7.35 18.52
CA PRO A 16 1.07 -7.79 18.67
C PRO A 16 0.18 -6.74 19.32
N SER A 17 0.72 -5.79 20.08
CA SER A 17 -0.09 -4.76 20.77
C SER A 17 -0.14 -3.42 20.03
N LEU A 18 0.57 -3.27 18.90
CA LEU A 18 0.63 -1.99 18.19
C LEU A 18 -0.66 -1.79 17.37
N GLN A 19 -1.46 -0.80 17.78
CA GLN A 19 -2.71 -0.43 17.10
C GLN A 19 -2.56 0.78 16.17
N ILE A 20 -1.58 1.64 16.43
CA ILE A 20 -1.37 2.89 15.68
C ILE A 20 0.07 2.94 15.20
N LEU A 21 0.27 3.07 13.89
CA LEU A 21 1.55 3.36 13.28
C LEU A 21 1.48 4.74 12.61
N ASN A 22 2.30 5.66 13.08
CA ASN A 22 2.38 7.02 12.56
C ASN A 22 3.76 7.27 11.95
N LEU A 23 3.80 7.45 10.63
CA LEU A 23 4.99 7.79 9.86
C LEU A 23 4.83 9.12 9.12
N LYS A 24 3.92 10.00 9.58
CA LYS A 24 3.67 11.31 8.96
C LYS A 24 4.97 12.12 8.77
N ASP A 25 4.98 12.95 7.74
CA ASP A 25 6.12 13.83 7.40
C ASP A 25 7.45 13.09 7.17
N SER A 26 7.40 11.77 6.92
CA SER A 26 8.57 11.00 6.50
C SER A 26 8.83 11.24 5.00
N HIS A 27 9.28 12.46 4.68
CA HIS A 27 9.38 12.95 3.29
C HIS A 27 10.28 12.10 2.39
N LYS A 28 11.24 11.38 2.99
CA LYS A 28 12.16 10.47 2.27
C LYS A 28 11.69 9.03 2.21
N LEU A 29 10.61 8.66 2.91
CA LEU A 29 10.11 7.29 2.94
C LEU A 29 9.65 6.90 1.54
N LEU A 30 10.24 5.84 0.99
CA LEU A 30 9.97 5.27 -0.32
C LEU A 30 9.00 4.09 -0.20
N GLU A 31 9.26 3.20 0.77
CA GLU A 31 8.59 1.90 0.88
C GLU A 31 8.39 1.45 2.34
N ILE A 32 7.34 0.64 2.57
CA ILE A 32 7.07 -0.03 3.85
C ILE A 32 7.06 -1.55 3.66
N HIS A 33 7.92 -2.26 4.37
CA HIS A 33 8.02 -3.72 4.27
C HIS A 33 7.49 -4.41 5.51
N ASN A 34 6.99 -5.63 5.33
CA ASN A 34 6.52 -6.50 6.41
C ASN A 34 5.39 -5.91 7.27
N ILE A 35 4.49 -5.11 6.70
CA ILE A 35 3.40 -4.48 7.47
C ILE A 35 2.46 -5.49 8.13
N SER A 36 2.33 -6.69 7.56
CA SER A 36 1.58 -7.82 8.15
C SER A 36 2.10 -8.26 9.52
N ARG A 37 3.29 -7.81 9.96
CA ARG A 37 3.82 -8.02 11.33
C ARG A 37 3.12 -7.17 12.39
N LEU A 38 2.11 -6.39 12.00
CA LEU A 38 1.25 -5.60 12.88
C LEU A 38 -0.17 -6.19 12.87
N PRO A 39 -0.40 -7.36 13.49
CA PRO A 39 -1.66 -8.10 13.34
C PRO A 39 -2.89 -7.34 13.88
N ASN A 40 -2.68 -6.43 14.83
CA ASN A 40 -3.72 -5.64 15.47
C ASN A 40 -3.65 -4.14 15.08
N LEU A 41 -3.01 -3.81 13.95
CA LEU A 41 -2.95 -2.44 13.47
C LEU A 41 -4.34 -1.96 13.06
N GLU A 42 -4.82 -0.90 13.69
CA GLU A 42 -6.10 -0.27 13.41
C GLU A 42 -5.95 1.01 12.60
N THR A 43 -4.84 1.73 12.80
CA THR A 43 -4.61 3.04 12.19
C THR A 43 -3.21 3.15 11.60
N LEU A 44 -3.14 3.47 10.31
CA LEU A 44 -1.91 3.77 9.58
C LEU A 44 -1.93 5.21 9.05
N ILE A 45 -0.99 6.03 9.54
CA ILE A 45 -0.86 7.44 9.15
C ILE A 45 0.43 7.65 8.35
N LEU A 46 0.28 8.00 7.07
CA LEU A 46 1.33 8.28 6.09
C LEU A 46 1.18 9.69 5.50
N TRP A 47 0.52 10.60 6.22
CA TRP A 47 0.30 11.97 5.76
C TRP A 47 1.63 12.65 5.41
N ASN A 48 1.68 13.27 4.23
CA ASN A 48 2.78 14.12 3.76
C ASN A 48 4.08 13.34 3.48
N CYS A 49 3.98 12.04 3.18
CA CYS A 49 5.10 11.22 2.74
C CYS A 49 5.35 11.38 1.22
N HIS A 50 5.93 12.51 0.80
CA HIS A 50 6.08 12.89 -0.62
C HIS A 50 6.79 11.86 -1.50
N SER A 51 7.77 11.15 -0.92
CA SER A 51 8.57 10.19 -1.68
C SER A 51 7.97 8.78 -1.69
N LEU A 52 6.87 8.54 -0.97
CA LEU A 52 6.29 7.22 -0.83
C LEU A 52 5.76 6.75 -2.18
N VAL A 53 6.26 5.62 -2.66
CA VAL A 53 5.87 5.07 -3.96
C VAL A 53 5.01 3.83 -3.81
N HIS A 54 5.23 3.05 -2.75
CA HIS A 54 4.50 1.83 -2.46
C HIS A 54 4.32 1.64 -0.95
N VAL A 55 3.12 1.28 -0.51
CA VAL A 55 2.90 0.91 0.90
C VAL A 55 3.39 -0.50 1.13
N CYS A 56 2.67 -1.53 0.67
CA CYS A 56 3.11 -2.94 0.73
C CYS A 56 2.13 -3.82 -0.06
N GLU A 57 2.59 -4.97 -0.57
CA GLU A 57 1.70 -5.95 -1.22
C GLU A 57 0.76 -6.66 -0.23
N THR A 58 1.18 -6.74 1.04
CA THR A 58 0.47 -7.47 2.10
C THR A 58 -0.49 -6.59 2.90
N ILE A 59 -0.72 -5.34 2.50
CA ILE A 59 -1.66 -4.44 3.21
C ILE A 59 -3.08 -5.04 3.30
N ARG A 60 -3.48 -5.83 2.31
CA ARG A 60 -4.75 -6.59 2.29
C ARG A 60 -4.90 -7.60 3.44
N LEU A 61 -3.80 -8.01 4.06
CA LEU A 61 -3.77 -8.99 5.15
C LEU A 61 -3.98 -8.34 6.54
N LEU A 62 -4.08 -7.00 6.61
CA LEU A 62 -4.31 -6.29 7.86
C LEU A 62 -5.79 -6.35 8.24
N ASN A 63 -6.19 -7.41 8.92
CA ASN A 63 -7.59 -7.68 9.26
C ASN A 63 -8.22 -6.69 10.27
N SER A 64 -7.41 -5.86 10.93
CA SER A 64 -7.87 -4.87 11.90
C SER A 64 -7.76 -3.43 11.39
N LEU A 65 -7.18 -3.19 10.22
CA LEU A 65 -6.91 -1.83 9.76
C LEU A 65 -8.22 -1.14 9.40
N ALA A 66 -8.63 -0.19 10.23
CA ALA A 66 -9.85 0.59 10.05
C ALA A 66 -9.57 1.93 9.35
N LEU A 67 -8.39 2.52 9.56
CA LEU A 67 -8.03 3.83 9.00
C LEU A 67 -6.69 3.79 8.28
N LEU A 68 -6.68 4.27 7.03
CA LEU A 68 -5.49 4.52 6.24
C LEU A 68 -5.48 5.97 5.75
N ASN A 69 -4.54 6.77 6.23
CA ASN A 69 -4.34 8.14 5.74
C ASN A 69 -3.05 8.22 4.92
N MET A 70 -3.19 8.53 3.63
CA MET A 70 -2.08 8.74 2.70
C MET A 70 -2.14 10.13 2.06
N THR A 71 -2.82 11.09 2.69
CA THR A 71 -2.92 12.46 2.17
C THR A 71 -1.52 13.04 1.87
N GLY A 72 -1.35 13.70 0.73
CA GLY A 72 -0.07 14.30 0.34
C GLY A 72 1.02 13.31 -0.07
N CYS A 73 0.70 12.04 -0.33
CA CYS A 73 1.65 11.06 -0.89
C CYS A 73 1.77 11.23 -2.41
N GLU A 74 2.55 12.22 -2.85
CA GLU A 74 2.56 12.68 -4.25
C GLU A 74 3.14 11.68 -5.26
N LYS A 75 3.96 10.72 -4.82
CA LYS A 75 4.59 9.72 -5.69
C LYS A 75 3.91 8.36 -5.66
N LEU A 76 2.83 8.22 -4.90
CA LEU A 76 2.15 6.94 -4.68
C LEU A 76 1.76 6.30 -6.02
N TRP A 77 2.15 5.04 -6.23
CA TRP A 77 1.89 4.23 -7.44
C TRP A 77 2.47 4.73 -8.77
N LYS A 78 3.31 5.78 -8.79
CA LYS A 78 3.95 6.26 -10.03
C LYS A 78 4.91 5.25 -10.67
N ASN A 79 5.45 4.31 -9.90
CA ASN A 79 6.44 3.33 -10.38
C ASN A 79 5.89 1.89 -10.54
N SER A 80 4.71 1.57 -10.02
CA SER A 80 4.13 0.21 -10.05
C SER A 80 3.83 -0.30 -11.47
N TRP A 81 3.77 0.59 -12.47
CA TRP A 81 3.62 0.24 -13.88
C TRP A 81 4.93 -0.22 -14.55
N LYS A 82 6.10 0.23 -14.07
CA LYS A 82 7.38 0.03 -14.78
C LYS A 82 7.97 -1.37 -14.58
N MET A 83 7.47 -2.16 -13.64
CA MET A 83 7.95 -3.52 -13.34
C MET A 83 7.31 -4.63 -14.18
N GLN A 84 6.35 -4.35 -15.08
CA GLN A 84 5.78 -5.37 -15.96
C GLN A 84 6.60 -5.61 -17.25
N ASN A 85 7.76 -4.98 -17.42
CA ASN A 85 8.51 -5.05 -18.68
C ASN A 85 9.95 -5.59 -18.57
N THR A 86 10.24 -6.44 -17.58
CA THR A 86 11.47 -7.27 -17.60
C THR A 86 11.10 -8.73 -17.89
N ASN A 87 11.59 -9.23 -19.02
CA ASN A 87 11.17 -10.46 -19.70
C ASN A 87 11.14 -11.75 -18.84
N PRO A 88 10.26 -12.72 -19.16
CA PRO A 88 9.90 -13.89 -18.36
C PRO A 88 10.69 -15.14 -18.80
N LEU A 89 11.62 -15.65 -17.99
CA LEU A 89 12.21 -16.96 -18.24
C LEU A 89 12.50 -17.67 -16.93
N LYS A 90 11.45 -18.30 -16.38
CA LYS A 90 11.43 -19.72 -15.98
C LYS A 90 10.03 -20.06 -15.49
N GLU A 91 9.20 -20.49 -16.45
CA GLU A 91 8.12 -21.42 -16.18
C GLU A 91 8.70 -22.64 -15.44
N LEU A 92 8.47 -22.75 -14.14
CA LEU A 92 8.33 -24.06 -13.52
C LEU A 92 6.83 -24.31 -13.40
N LYS A 93 6.32 -24.89 -14.49
CA LYS A 93 4.97 -25.38 -14.61
C LYS A 93 4.79 -26.54 -13.63
N VAL A 94 4.18 -26.26 -12.48
CA VAL A 94 3.48 -27.29 -11.69
C VAL A 94 2.02 -26.90 -11.72
N SER A 95 1.32 -27.46 -12.69
CA SER A 95 -0.12 -27.35 -12.85
C SER A 95 -0.81 -28.34 -11.91
N THR A 96 -1.57 -27.83 -10.95
CA THR A 96 -2.75 -28.50 -10.41
C THR A 96 -3.87 -27.48 -10.26
N SER A 97 -4.86 -27.60 -11.16
CA SER A 97 -6.27 -27.21 -11.09
C SER A 97 -6.68 -25.79 -10.64
N ASP A 98 -7.26 -25.08 -11.61
CA ASP A 98 -8.35 -24.10 -11.51
C ASP A 98 -8.15 -22.85 -10.63
N GLU A 99 -7.56 -21.80 -11.20
CA GLU A 99 -8.23 -20.49 -11.33
C GLU A 99 -7.46 -19.57 -12.29
N GLN A 100 -8.21 -18.91 -13.16
CA GLN A 100 -7.73 -17.99 -14.19
C GLN A 100 -7.24 -16.68 -13.55
N VAL A 101 -5.96 -16.58 -13.18
CA VAL A 101 -5.36 -15.32 -12.75
C VAL A 101 -4.93 -14.52 -13.98
N THR A 102 -5.80 -13.61 -14.41
CA THR A 102 -5.43 -12.50 -15.29
C THR A 102 -4.43 -11.62 -14.54
N GLY A 103 -3.31 -11.30 -15.20
CA GLY A 103 -2.18 -10.54 -14.64
C GLY A 103 -2.49 -9.06 -14.45
N GLN A 104 -3.44 -8.73 -13.58
CA GLN A 104 -3.63 -7.40 -13.04
C GLN A 104 -3.16 -7.41 -11.59
N SER A 105 -2.10 -6.65 -11.31
CA SER A 105 -1.61 -6.38 -9.97
C SER A 105 -2.62 -5.46 -9.27
N THR A 106 -3.79 -5.99 -8.96
CA THR A 106 -4.86 -5.23 -8.31
C THR A 106 -4.40 -4.92 -6.89
N PHE A 107 -4.28 -3.64 -6.58
CA PHE A 107 -4.01 -3.20 -5.21
C PHE A 107 -5.30 -3.39 -4.41
N SER A 108 -5.39 -4.47 -3.65
CA SER A 108 -6.52 -4.73 -2.76
C SER A 108 -6.28 -4.09 -1.39
N LEU A 109 -7.25 -3.32 -0.92
CA LEU A 109 -7.29 -2.81 0.45
C LEU A 109 -7.80 -3.90 1.41
N PRO A 110 -7.43 -3.84 2.69
CA PRO A 110 -7.95 -4.78 3.68
C PRO A 110 -9.47 -4.64 3.85
N PRO A 111 -10.20 -5.75 4.08
CA PRO A 111 -11.66 -5.73 4.17
C PRO A 111 -12.19 -4.97 5.39
N SER A 112 -11.35 -4.77 6.41
CA SER A 112 -11.68 -4.00 7.61
C SER A 112 -11.65 -2.49 7.43
N LEU A 113 -11.16 -2.00 6.28
CA LEU A 113 -10.92 -0.58 6.07
C LEU A 113 -12.24 0.20 6.02
N GLN A 114 -12.39 1.14 6.94
CA GLN A 114 -13.55 2.01 7.05
C GLN A 114 -13.26 3.41 6.50
N GLN A 115 -12.02 3.88 6.66
CA GLN A 115 -11.62 5.23 6.31
C GLN A 115 -10.34 5.22 5.47
N LEU A 116 -10.39 5.88 4.32
CA LEU A 116 -9.27 6.05 3.40
C LEU A 116 -9.15 7.51 2.99
N PHE A 117 -7.99 8.11 3.26
CA PHE A 117 -7.69 9.49 2.85
C PHE A 117 -6.60 9.50 1.76
N LEU A 118 -6.93 10.05 0.59
CA LEU A 118 -6.07 10.11 -0.61
C LEU A 118 -5.94 11.53 -1.19
N ASN A 119 -6.35 12.55 -0.42
CA ASN A 119 -6.24 13.94 -0.86
C ASN A 119 -4.79 14.27 -1.22
N ASP A 120 -4.55 15.04 -2.28
CA ASP A 120 -3.21 15.46 -2.72
C ASP A 120 -2.24 14.30 -3.06
N CYS A 121 -2.75 13.11 -3.41
CA CYS A 121 -1.92 11.99 -3.88
C CYS A 121 -1.51 12.07 -5.37
N TYR A 122 -1.98 13.08 -6.12
CA TYR A 122 -1.74 13.27 -7.57
C TYR A 122 -1.84 11.97 -8.40
N LEU A 123 -2.86 11.16 -8.12
CA LEU A 123 -3.12 9.89 -8.80
C LEU A 123 -3.34 10.17 -10.29
N GLN A 124 -2.39 9.75 -11.14
CA GLN A 124 -2.56 9.86 -12.59
C GLN A 124 -3.65 8.87 -12.99
N SER A 125 -4.79 9.39 -13.45
CA SER A 125 -5.86 8.61 -14.07
C SER A 125 -5.34 8.02 -15.37
N THR A 126 -4.76 6.82 -15.32
CA THR A 126 -4.61 5.97 -16.50
C THR A 126 -5.88 5.12 -16.61
N ASP A 127 -6.41 4.93 -17.81
CA ASP A 127 -7.64 4.14 -18.11
C ASP A 127 -7.58 2.66 -17.66
N SER A 128 -6.48 2.27 -17.01
CA SER A 128 -6.17 0.96 -16.44
C SER A 128 -5.91 1.03 -14.92
N SER A 129 -6.43 2.04 -14.21
CA SER A 129 -6.15 2.25 -12.79
C SER A 129 -6.30 0.95 -12.00
N PRO A 130 -5.24 0.44 -11.33
CA PRO A 130 -5.28 -0.83 -10.57
C PRO A 130 -6.18 -0.75 -9.33
N LEU A 131 -6.69 0.45 -9.05
CA LEU A 131 -7.67 0.74 -8.03
C LEU A 131 -9.04 0.64 -8.70
N SER A 132 -9.60 -0.57 -8.77
CA SER A 132 -11.04 -0.70 -8.79
C SER A 132 -11.53 -0.19 -7.44
N PHE A 133 -11.65 1.14 -7.29
CA PHE A 133 -12.27 1.75 -6.13
C PHE A 133 -13.75 1.38 -6.14
N SER A 134 -14.08 0.21 -5.60
CA SER A 134 -15.40 -0.05 -5.02
C SER A 134 -15.48 0.68 -3.69
N ILE A 135 -15.25 2.00 -3.70
CA ILE A 135 -15.52 2.86 -2.56
C ILE A 135 -16.95 3.33 -2.77
N GLN A 136 -17.88 2.75 -2.01
CA GLN A 136 -19.14 3.44 -1.74
C GLN A 136 -18.75 4.81 -1.18
N SER A 137 -19.01 5.83 -1.98
CA SER A 137 -18.83 7.24 -1.65
C SER A 137 -19.45 7.51 -0.28
N PHE A 138 -18.63 7.63 0.77
CA PHE A 138 -19.03 8.25 2.03
C PHE A 138 -18.59 9.72 1.99
N LEU A 139 -19.23 10.47 1.10
CA LEU A 139 -19.33 11.92 1.23
C LEU A 139 -20.58 12.21 2.05
N HIS A 140 -20.42 12.84 3.21
CA HIS A 140 -21.47 13.53 3.94
C HIS A 140 -21.00 14.95 4.25
#